data_AF-A0A5C8J9Q3-F1
#
_entry.id   AF-A0A5C8J9Q3-F1
#
_cell.length_a   1.000
_cell.length_b   1.000
_cell.length_c   1.000
_cell.angle_alpha   90.00
_cell.angle_beta   90.00
_cell.angle_gamma   90.00
#
_symmetry.space_group_name_H-M   'P 1'
#
loop_
_entity.id
_entity.type
_entity.pdbx_description
1 polymer ?
#
loop_
_entity_poly.entity_id
_entity_poly.type
_entity_poly.pdbx_seq_one_letter_code
_entity_poly.pdbx_strand_id
1 'polypeptide(L)'
;MNPPNPDPYLMLTPAGALLAFADRAPDETAALLQSLMPRGVSLRRSEWLARPGAGVLLLERALNEGWVHEVERELHAPDVRLDNYLPHAIAGLSGARMAALASDDGFCLARVGYSQDEADTLCVAAADFFDFVARQKQRGFKGTGRAVSFHEGIDMLLPATTFMLFWVDGVGYWLIVGGEPLLNNRALVELIWGIRVAGTKFSAT
;
A
#
# COMPACT_ATOMS: atom_id res chain seq x y z
N MET A 1 13.07 -31.58 7.45
CA MET A 1 13.07 -30.50 6.44
C MET A 1 12.06 -30.94 5.39
N ASN A 2 10.89 -30.31 5.32
CA ASN A 2 9.91 -30.67 4.30
C ASN A 2 10.50 -30.35 2.91
N PRO A 3 10.25 -31.18 1.88
CA PRO A 3 10.66 -30.83 0.53
C PRO A 3 10.01 -29.49 0.15
N PRO A 4 10.71 -28.61 -0.59
CA PRO A 4 10.11 -27.37 -1.07
C PRO A 4 8.84 -27.70 -1.85
N ASN A 5 7.74 -27.04 -1.51
CA ASN A 5 6.49 -27.17 -2.26
C ASN A 5 6.78 -26.81 -3.73
N PRO A 6 6.55 -27.72 -4.69
CA PRO A 6 6.86 -27.45 -6.09
C PRO A 6 6.04 -26.29 -6.66
N ASP A 7 4.91 -25.95 -6.03
CA ASP A 7 4.01 -24.89 -6.46
C ASP A 7 3.47 -24.09 -5.24
N PRO A 8 4.30 -23.21 -4.65
CA PRO A 8 3.91 -22.37 -3.53
C PRO A 8 2.95 -21.27 -3.98
N TYR A 9 2.32 -20.61 -3.01
CA TYR A 9 1.55 -19.40 -3.28
C TYR A 9 2.49 -18.19 -3.34
N LEU A 10 2.13 -17.18 -4.13
CA LEU A 10 2.88 -15.95 -4.30
C LEU A 10 2.13 -14.79 -3.67
N MET A 11 2.87 -13.95 -2.95
CA MET A 11 2.32 -12.77 -2.28
C MET A 11 3.29 -11.59 -2.36
N LEU A 12 2.73 -10.38 -2.43
CA LEU A 12 3.54 -9.17 -2.36
C LEU A 12 4.12 -8.99 -0.95
N THR A 13 5.37 -8.56 -0.91
CA THR A 13 5.98 -7.98 0.29
C THR A 13 5.53 -6.52 0.43
N PRO A 14 5.82 -5.85 1.56
CA PRO A 14 5.54 -4.41 1.67
C PRO A 14 6.24 -3.57 0.59
N ALA A 15 7.48 -3.92 0.23
CA ALA A 15 8.20 -3.25 -0.85
C ALA A 15 7.52 -3.48 -2.21
N GLY A 16 7.08 -4.72 -2.49
CA GLY A 16 6.33 -5.04 -3.71
C GLY A 16 4.99 -4.34 -3.78
N ALA A 17 4.29 -4.19 -2.65
CA ALA A 17 3.03 -3.46 -2.58
C ALA A 17 3.24 -1.95 -2.87
N LEU A 18 4.26 -1.32 -2.26
CA LEU A 18 4.60 0.08 -2.54
C LEU A 18 5.02 0.32 -3.99
N LEU A 19 5.63 -0.69 -4.64
CA LEU A 19 5.96 -0.63 -6.06
C LEU A 19 4.71 -0.81 -6.94
N ALA A 20 3.92 -1.84 -6.68
CA ALA A 20 2.79 -2.22 -7.52
C ALA A 20 1.64 -1.19 -7.49
N PHE A 21 1.45 -0.52 -6.35
CA PHE A 21 0.37 0.46 -6.13
C PHE A 21 0.89 1.91 -6.11
N ALA A 22 2.04 2.12 -6.76
CA ALA A 22 2.76 3.39 -6.81
C ALA A 22 2.04 4.52 -7.58
N ASP A 23 1.38 4.16 -8.68
CA ASP A 23 0.91 5.11 -9.69
C ASP A 23 -0.55 4.84 -10.03
N ARG A 24 -1.29 5.92 -10.34
CA ARG A 24 -2.72 5.86 -10.72
C ARG A 24 -2.95 4.93 -11.91
N ALA A 25 -2.05 5.00 -12.90
CA ALA A 25 -2.01 4.11 -14.05
C ALA A 25 -0.75 3.25 -13.94
N PRO A 26 -0.85 1.99 -13.48
CA PRO A 26 0.31 1.12 -13.35
C PRO A 26 0.86 0.76 -14.73
N ASP A 27 2.18 0.63 -14.82
CA ASP A 27 2.82 -0.01 -15.98
C ASP A 27 2.54 -1.52 -16.01
N GLU A 28 3.00 -2.21 -17.04
CA GLU A 28 2.77 -3.65 -17.22
C GLU A 28 3.30 -4.48 -16.03
N THR A 29 4.48 -4.12 -15.49
CA THR A 29 5.08 -4.82 -14.36
C THR A 29 4.26 -4.60 -13.09
N ALA A 30 3.92 -3.36 -12.77
CA ALA A 30 3.09 -3.01 -11.63
C ALA A 30 1.71 -3.68 -11.73
N ALA A 31 1.09 -3.69 -12.92
CA ALA A 31 -0.20 -4.35 -13.14
C ALA A 31 -0.12 -5.87 -12.91
N LEU A 32 0.95 -6.53 -13.36
CA LEU A 32 1.19 -7.94 -13.10
C LEU A 32 1.41 -8.23 -11.60
N LEU A 33 2.17 -7.39 -10.90
CA LEU A 33 2.37 -7.49 -9.45
C LEU A 33 1.06 -7.27 -8.68
N GLN A 34 0.25 -6.28 -9.06
CA GLN A 34 -1.07 -6.05 -8.47
C GLN A 34 -1.98 -7.28 -8.56
N SER A 35 -1.80 -8.13 -9.59
CA SER A 35 -2.59 -9.34 -9.75
C SER A 35 -2.32 -10.44 -8.72
N LEU A 36 -1.23 -10.33 -7.97
CA LEU A 36 -0.92 -11.17 -6.80
C LEU A 36 -1.75 -10.83 -5.56
N MET A 37 -2.62 -9.82 -5.64
CA MET A 37 -3.60 -9.48 -4.62
C MET A 37 -5.03 -9.67 -5.17
N PRO A 38 -5.42 -10.89 -5.55
CA PRO A 38 -6.74 -11.17 -6.12
C PRO A 38 -7.83 -10.97 -5.08
N ARG A 39 -9.07 -10.72 -5.50
CA ARG A 39 -10.21 -10.49 -4.57
C ARG A 39 -10.61 -11.73 -3.74
N GLY A 40 -9.99 -12.88 -3.99
CA GLY A 40 -10.25 -14.14 -3.27
C GLY A 40 -9.02 -14.58 -2.49
N VAL A 41 -8.36 -15.64 -2.99
CA VAL A 41 -7.21 -16.25 -2.34
C VAL A 41 -5.93 -15.99 -3.12
N SER A 42 -4.79 -15.97 -2.43
CA SER A 42 -3.46 -15.88 -3.03
C SER A 42 -3.31 -16.84 -4.20
N LEU A 43 -2.58 -16.44 -5.24
CA LEU A 43 -2.35 -17.26 -6.43
C LEU A 43 -1.20 -18.23 -6.21
N ARG A 44 -1.31 -19.43 -6.79
CA ARG A 44 -0.14 -20.32 -6.92
C ARG A 44 0.86 -19.76 -7.93
N ARG A 45 2.13 -20.18 -7.79
CA ARG A 45 3.20 -19.81 -8.71
C ARG A 45 2.84 -20.17 -10.15
N SER A 46 2.37 -21.39 -10.37
CA SER A 46 1.94 -21.90 -11.67
C SER A 46 0.80 -21.08 -12.28
N GLU A 47 -0.21 -20.73 -11.48
CA GLU A 47 -1.36 -19.94 -11.90
C GLU A 47 -0.97 -18.51 -12.29
N TRP A 48 -0.05 -17.89 -11.53
CA TRP A 48 0.41 -16.55 -11.86
C TRP A 48 1.28 -16.55 -13.13
N LEU A 49 2.18 -17.52 -13.29
CA LEU A 49 3.02 -17.67 -14.49
C LEU A 49 2.22 -18.01 -15.76
N ALA A 50 1.01 -18.56 -15.62
CA ALA A 50 0.11 -18.78 -16.76
C ALA A 50 -0.53 -17.49 -17.30
N ARG A 51 -0.40 -16.36 -16.58
CA ARG A 51 -0.98 -15.08 -17.01
C ARG A 51 -0.15 -14.46 -18.15
N PRO A 52 -0.80 -13.83 -19.14
CA PRO A 52 -0.09 -13.08 -20.17
C PRO A 52 0.83 -12.03 -19.56
N GLY A 53 2.08 -11.97 -20.00
CA GLY A 53 3.11 -11.06 -19.48
C GLY A 53 3.81 -11.52 -18.20
N ALA A 54 3.22 -12.44 -17.43
CA ALA A 54 3.87 -13.04 -16.26
C ALA A 54 4.92 -14.06 -16.73
N GLY A 55 6.17 -13.63 -16.85
CA GLY A 55 7.30 -14.48 -17.24
C GLY A 55 8.13 -14.95 -16.05
N VAL A 56 8.85 -16.07 -16.23
CA VAL A 56 9.81 -16.59 -15.23
C VAL A 56 10.86 -15.54 -14.86
N LEU A 57 11.36 -14.79 -15.83
CA LEU A 57 12.35 -13.72 -15.58
C LEU A 57 11.79 -12.61 -14.67
N LEU A 58 10.50 -12.27 -14.80
CA LEU A 58 9.88 -11.30 -13.91
C LEU A 58 9.74 -11.87 -12.51
N LEU A 59 9.36 -13.14 -12.38
CA LEU A 59 9.26 -13.81 -11.07
C LEU A 59 10.63 -13.85 -10.36
N GLU A 60 11.67 -14.29 -11.05
CA GLU A 60 13.04 -14.34 -10.51
C GLU A 60 13.50 -12.96 -10.04
N ARG A 61 13.27 -11.93 -10.87
CA ARG A 61 13.56 -10.55 -10.47
C ARG A 61 12.75 -10.14 -9.25
N ALA A 62 11.45 -10.41 -9.22
CA ALA A 62 10.58 -10.01 -8.13
C ALA A 62 10.94 -10.70 -6.80
N LEU A 63 11.42 -11.96 -6.84
CA LEU A 63 11.94 -12.66 -5.68
C LEU A 63 13.28 -12.07 -5.23
N ASN A 64 14.21 -11.83 -6.17
CA ASN A 64 15.54 -11.29 -5.87
C ASN A 64 15.49 -9.86 -5.32
N GLU A 65 14.62 -9.01 -5.87
CA GLU A 65 14.40 -7.63 -5.41
C GLU A 65 13.48 -7.57 -4.16
N GLY A 66 12.99 -8.72 -3.71
CA GLY A 66 12.13 -8.83 -2.54
C GLY A 66 10.77 -8.15 -2.70
N TRP A 67 10.22 -8.07 -3.91
CA TRP A 67 8.87 -7.58 -4.18
C TRP A 67 7.82 -8.65 -3.94
N VAL A 68 8.19 -9.90 -4.17
CA VAL A 68 7.35 -11.08 -4.01
C VAL A 68 8.04 -12.03 -3.05
N HIS A 69 7.26 -12.75 -2.27
CA HIS A 69 7.73 -13.91 -1.53
C HIS A 69 6.85 -15.12 -1.81
N GLU A 70 7.39 -16.29 -1.46
CA GLU A 70 6.68 -17.56 -1.59
C GLU A 70 6.14 -17.97 -0.22
N VAL A 71 4.87 -18.35 -0.17
CA VAL A 71 4.20 -18.78 1.05
C VAL A 71 3.64 -20.19 0.86
N GLU A 72 3.77 -21.01 1.89
CA GLU A 72 3.37 -22.42 1.83
C GLU A 72 1.86 -22.62 1.90
N ARG A 73 1.14 -21.66 2.49
CA ARG A 73 -0.29 -21.74 2.75
C ARG A 73 -1.03 -20.71 1.91
N GLU A 74 -2.21 -21.11 1.48
CA GLU A 74 -3.17 -20.21 0.88
C GLU A 74 -3.54 -19.09 1.86
N LEU A 75 -3.50 -17.86 1.39
CA LEU A 75 -3.92 -16.69 2.14
C LEU A 75 -5.21 -16.15 1.54
N HIS A 76 -6.12 -15.71 2.40
CA HIS A 76 -7.36 -15.08 2.00
C HIS A 76 -7.21 -13.57 2.06
N ALA A 77 -7.86 -12.89 1.11
CA ALA A 77 -8.12 -11.48 1.22
C ALA A 77 -8.83 -11.18 2.56
N PRO A 78 -8.54 -10.05 3.22
CA PRO A 78 -9.24 -9.66 4.45
C PRO A 78 -10.75 -9.55 4.21
N ASP A 79 -11.54 -10.46 4.81
CA ASP A 79 -13.01 -10.47 4.73
C ASP A 79 -13.63 -9.66 5.87
N VAL A 80 -13.27 -8.37 5.95
CA VAL A 80 -13.76 -7.50 7.03
C VAL A 80 -14.49 -6.30 6.45
N ARG A 81 -15.57 -5.88 7.10
CA ARG A 81 -16.22 -4.59 6.83
C ARG A 81 -15.19 -3.49 7.05
N LEU A 82 -14.92 -2.70 6.00
CA LEU A 82 -13.82 -1.75 5.96
C LEU A 82 -13.80 -0.82 7.19
N ASP A 83 -14.96 -0.27 7.56
CA ASP A 83 -15.11 0.72 8.64
C ASP A 83 -14.56 0.25 9.98
N ASN A 84 -14.70 -1.03 10.32
CA ASN A 84 -14.22 -1.58 11.59
C ASN A 84 -12.76 -2.06 11.51
N TYR A 85 -12.27 -2.38 10.32
CA TYR A 85 -10.95 -2.96 10.12
C TYR A 85 -9.85 -1.91 9.94
N LEU A 86 -10.16 -0.83 9.22
CA LEU A 86 -9.16 0.16 8.81
C LEU A 86 -8.39 0.75 10.00
N PRO A 87 -9.01 1.18 11.12
CA PRO A 87 -8.26 1.69 12.27
C PRO A 87 -7.26 0.67 12.83
N HIS A 88 -7.62 -0.62 12.84
CA HIS A 88 -6.73 -1.68 13.29
C HIS A 88 -5.58 -1.94 12.31
N ALA A 89 -5.87 -1.94 11.00
CA ALA A 89 -4.89 -2.14 9.94
C ALA A 89 -3.81 -1.03 9.94
N ILE A 90 -4.24 0.23 10.05
CA ILE A 90 -3.32 1.38 10.02
C ILE A 90 -2.55 1.57 11.33
N ALA A 91 -3.06 1.08 12.47
CA ALA A 91 -2.38 1.20 13.76
C ALA A 91 -1.00 0.55 13.79
N GLY A 92 -0.82 -0.56 13.06
CA GLY A 92 0.45 -1.28 12.97
C GLY A 92 1.50 -0.61 12.08
N LEU A 93 1.12 0.44 11.36
CA LEU A 93 2.00 1.16 10.44
C LEU A 93 2.73 2.35 11.08
N SER A 94 2.44 2.62 12.36
CA SER A 94 3.05 3.68 13.17
C SER A 94 3.71 3.09 14.40
N GLY A 95 4.95 3.48 14.69
CA GLY A 95 5.60 3.17 15.97
C GLY A 95 4.87 3.77 17.19
N ALA A 96 4.14 4.87 16.98
CA ALA A 96 3.32 5.54 18.00
C ALA A 96 1.85 5.09 18.00
N ARG A 97 1.46 4.15 17.11
CA ARG A 97 0.06 3.79 16.84
C ARG A 97 -0.83 4.99 16.52
N MET A 98 -0.24 6.00 15.86
CA MET A 98 -0.92 7.20 15.38
C MET A 98 -0.94 7.17 13.85
N ALA A 99 -2.11 7.00 13.25
CA ALA A 99 -2.25 6.98 11.81
C ALA A 99 -3.64 7.42 11.37
N ALA A 100 -3.74 7.95 10.16
CA ALA A 100 -4.99 8.19 9.46
C ALA A 100 -4.90 7.69 8.02
N LEU A 101 -6.04 7.30 7.46
CA LEU A 101 -6.21 6.99 6.05
C LEU A 101 -7.16 8.01 5.45
N ALA A 102 -6.76 8.66 4.37
CA ALA A 102 -7.58 9.62 3.64
C ALA A 102 -7.80 9.19 2.19
N SER A 103 -8.86 9.70 1.58
CA SER A 103 -9.01 9.74 0.13
C SER A 103 -8.11 10.80 -0.51
N ASP A 104 -8.03 10.81 -1.84
CA ASP A 104 -7.21 11.78 -2.59
C ASP A 104 -7.77 13.21 -2.63
N ASP A 105 -9.00 13.42 -2.15
CA ASP A 105 -9.64 14.73 -1.92
C ASP A 105 -9.62 15.19 -0.44
N GLY A 106 -8.97 14.42 0.45
CA GLY A 106 -8.67 14.84 1.81
C GLY A 106 -9.72 14.48 2.88
N PHE A 107 -10.69 13.61 2.58
CA PHE A 107 -11.61 13.08 3.60
C PHE A 107 -10.94 11.99 4.45
N CYS A 108 -11.05 12.11 5.77
CA CYS A 108 -10.59 11.07 6.70
C CYS A 108 -11.52 9.84 6.63
N LEU A 109 -11.00 8.72 6.14
CA LEU A 109 -11.70 7.43 6.04
C LEU A 109 -11.58 6.60 7.33
N ALA A 110 -10.42 6.69 7.99
CA ALA A 110 -10.15 6.02 9.25
C ALA A 110 -9.02 6.71 10.00
N ARG A 111 -9.02 6.61 11.33
CA ARG A 111 -7.92 7.12 12.17
C ARG A 111 -7.73 6.28 13.43
N VAL A 112 -6.53 6.37 13.98
CA VAL A 112 -6.14 5.80 15.28
C VAL A 112 -5.10 6.72 15.91
N GLY A 113 -5.19 6.92 17.22
CA GLY A 113 -4.26 7.77 17.98
C GLY A 113 -4.45 9.28 17.80
N TYR A 114 -4.79 9.75 16.60
CA TYR A 114 -5.17 11.15 16.35
C TYR A 114 -6.58 11.46 16.87
N SER A 115 -6.78 12.70 17.35
CA SER A 115 -8.12 13.27 17.48
C SER A 115 -8.78 13.45 16.09
N GLN A 116 -10.09 13.70 16.07
CA GLN A 116 -10.81 13.94 14.82
C GLN A 116 -10.26 15.17 14.09
N ASP A 117 -10.17 16.30 14.79
CA ASP A 117 -9.73 17.57 14.22
C ASP A 117 -8.30 17.51 13.67
N GLU A 118 -7.39 16.83 14.38
CA GLU A 118 -6.02 16.60 13.91
C GLU A 118 -6.00 15.74 12.64
N ALA A 119 -6.74 14.64 12.63
CA ALA A 119 -6.80 13.74 11.49
C ALA A 119 -7.36 14.47 10.26
N ASP A 120 -8.47 15.20 10.41
CA ASP A 120 -9.09 15.95 9.31
C ASP A 120 -8.14 17.02 8.76
N THR A 121 -7.44 17.74 9.64
CA THR A 121 -6.42 18.73 9.24
C THR A 121 -5.29 18.08 8.43
N LEU A 122 -4.77 16.94 8.90
CA LEU A 122 -3.70 16.23 8.21
C LEU A 122 -4.15 15.59 6.89
N CYS A 123 -5.39 15.11 6.80
CA CYS A 123 -5.95 14.55 5.58
C CYS A 123 -6.04 15.61 4.47
N VAL A 124 -6.51 16.82 4.80
CA VAL A 124 -6.52 17.95 3.86
C VAL A 124 -5.10 18.33 3.45
N ALA A 125 -4.16 18.43 4.40
CA ALA A 125 -2.77 18.75 4.10
C ALA A 125 -2.09 17.70 3.18
N ALA A 126 -2.42 16.42 3.34
CA ALA A 126 -1.94 15.35 2.47
C ALA A 126 -2.49 15.49 1.04
N ALA A 127 -3.78 15.81 0.90
CA ALA A 127 -4.38 16.09 -0.41
C ALA A 127 -3.73 17.29 -1.10
N ASP A 128 -3.47 18.40 -0.39
CA ASP A 128 -2.76 19.56 -0.94
C ASP A 128 -1.33 19.22 -1.40
N PHE A 129 -0.68 18.28 -0.72
CA PHE A 129 0.66 17.81 -1.11
C PHE A 129 0.65 17.10 -2.48
N PHE A 130 -0.45 16.44 -2.86
CA PHE A 130 -0.60 15.83 -4.19
C PHE A 130 -0.35 16.85 -5.31
N ASP A 131 -1.03 17.99 -5.21
CA ASP A 131 -0.94 19.08 -6.18
C ASP A 131 0.46 19.70 -6.22
N PHE A 132 1.10 19.84 -5.05
CA PHE A 132 2.49 20.26 -4.97
C PHE A 132 3.41 19.31 -5.74
N VAL A 133 3.31 18.00 -5.50
CA VAL A 133 4.14 16.98 -6.15
C VAL A 133 3.90 16.97 -7.65
N ALA A 134 2.65 17.03 -8.10
CA ALA A 134 2.31 17.04 -9.51
C ALA A 134 3.04 18.19 -10.25
N ARG A 135 3.03 19.39 -9.65
CA ARG A 135 3.78 20.55 -10.18
C ARG A 135 5.30 20.32 -10.15
N GLN A 136 5.85 19.71 -9.10
CA GLN A 136 7.29 19.44 -9.05
C GLN A 136 7.73 18.41 -10.09
N LYS A 137 6.93 17.36 -10.34
CA LYS A 137 7.21 16.37 -11.39
C LYS A 137 7.24 17.03 -12.77
N GLN A 138 6.29 17.92 -13.07
CA GLN A 138 6.29 18.70 -14.32
C GLN A 138 7.54 19.57 -14.49
N ARG A 139 8.17 19.97 -13.38
CA ARG A 139 9.43 20.75 -13.35
C ARG A 139 10.69 19.87 -13.34
N GLY A 140 10.55 18.55 -13.46
CA GLY A 140 11.67 17.62 -13.53
C GLY A 140 12.18 17.11 -12.18
N PHE A 141 11.42 17.29 -11.09
CA PHE A 141 11.76 16.67 -9.80
C PHE A 141 11.75 15.13 -9.95
N LYS A 142 12.91 14.51 -9.65
CA LYS A 142 13.14 13.08 -9.84
C LYS A 142 12.73 12.21 -8.64
N GLY A 143 12.34 12.82 -7.51
CA GLY A 143 11.81 12.07 -6.39
C GLY A 143 10.51 11.39 -6.77
N THR A 144 10.19 10.30 -6.07
CA THR A 144 8.96 9.53 -6.34
C THR A 144 7.71 10.41 -6.23
N GLY A 145 7.76 11.42 -5.35
CA GLY A 145 6.64 12.31 -5.05
C GLY A 145 5.52 11.60 -4.29
N ARG A 146 5.75 10.36 -3.86
CA ARG A 146 4.72 9.50 -3.23
C ARG A 146 4.80 9.54 -1.71
N ALA A 147 5.82 10.17 -1.14
CA ALA A 147 5.91 10.33 0.29
C ALA A 147 6.65 11.62 0.66
N VAL A 148 6.29 12.17 1.82
CA VAL A 148 6.97 13.30 2.46
C VAL A 148 6.92 13.10 3.96
N SER A 149 8.01 13.47 4.62
CA SER A 149 8.14 13.39 6.07
C SER A 149 8.40 14.78 6.64
N PHE A 150 7.71 15.10 7.72
CA PHE A 150 7.78 16.35 8.45
C PHE A 150 8.42 16.08 9.80
N HIS A 151 9.33 16.97 10.21
CA HIS A 151 10.06 16.89 11.46
C HIS A 151 9.71 18.09 12.32
N GLU A 152 9.61 17.91 13.63
CA GLU A 152 9.41 19.02 14.58
C GLU A 152 10.66 19.92 14.69
N GLY A 153 11.84 19.35 14.45
CA GLY A 153 13.12 20.05 14.44
C GLY A 153 14.02 19.54 13.32
N ILE A 154 14.86 20.42 12.77
CA ILE A 154 15.76 20.09 11.65
C ILE A 154 16.90 19.14 12.04
N ASP A 155 17.15 19.00 13.35
CA ASP A 155 18.16 18.13 13.96
C ASP A 155 17.61 16.73 14.29
N MET A 156 16.30 16.51 14.15
CA MET A 156 15.65 15.24 14.48
C MET A 156 15.81 14.21 13.36
N LEU A 157 16.24 13.01 13.73
CA LEU A 157 16.37 11.88 12.79
C LEU A 157 15.01 11.30 12.39
N LEU A 158 14.12 11.11 13.37
CA LEU A 158 12.80 10.53 13.12
C LEU A 158 11.80 11.62 12.75
N PRO A 159 10.91 11.36 11.78
CA PRO A 159 9.85 12.30 11.45
C PRO A 159 8.75 12.28 12.51
N ALA A 160 8.09 13.42 12.67
CA ALA A 160 6.89 13.55 13.48
C ALA A 160 5.66 13.08 12.71
N THR A 161 5.62 13.29 11.40
CA THR A 161 4.53 12.83 10.53
C THR A 161 5.05 12.49 9.14
N THR A 162 4.52 11.43 8.53
CA THR A 162 4.80 11.05 7.15
C THR A 162 3.49 10.91 6.38
N PHE A 163 3.40 11.53 5.21
CA PHE A 163 2.34 11.27 4.24
C PHE A 163 2.86 10.29 3.20
N MET A 164 2.06 9.30 2.83
CA MET A 164 2.37 8.33 1.79
C MET A 164 1.15 8.09 0.89
N LEU A 165 1.33 8.31 -0.41
CA LEU A 165 0.32 8.12 -1.45
C LEU A 165 0.47 6.76 -2.10
N PHE A 166 -0.66 6.07 -2.25
CA PHE A 166 -0.78 4.86 -3.05
C PHE A 166 -2.12 4.85 -3.79
N TRP A 167 -2.20 4.02 -4.84
CA TRP A 167 -3.34 3.96 -5.75
C TRP A 167 -3.90 2.56 -5.82
N VAL A 168 -5.19 2.38 -5.57
CA VAL A 168 -5.89 1.09 -5.70
C VAL A 168 -6.99 1.23 -6.74
N ASP A 169 -6.91 0.45 -7.81
CA ASP A 169 -7.91 0.44 -8.91
C ASP A 169 -8.23 1.86 -9.45
N GLY A 170 -7.21 2.73 -9.51
CA GLY A 170 -7.32 4.11 -10.00
C GLY A 170 -7.74 5.15 -8.95
N VAL A 171 -8.13 4.74 -7.75
CA VAL A 171 -8.49 5.61 -6.62
C VAL A 171 -7.26 5.86 -5.74
N GLY A 172 -7.02 7.12 -5.39
CA GLY A 172 -5.87 7.53 -4.58
C GLY A 172 -6.18 7.52 -3.09
N TYR A 173 -5.20 7.12 -2.29
CA TYR A 173 -5.29 7.10 -0.85
C TYR A 173 -4.03 7.67 -0.21
N TRP A 174 -4.21 8.47 0.84
CA TRP A 174 -3.12 8.96 1.67
C TRP A 174 -3.10 8.19 2.98
N LEU A 175 -1.97 7.54 3.27
CA LEU A 175 -1.64 7.09 4.60
C LEU A 175 -0.86 8.19 5.32
N ILE A 176 -1.42 8.70 6.41
CA ILE A 176 -0.78 9.65 7.30
C ILE A 176 -0.29 8.87 8.52
N VAL A 177 1.01 8.91 8.78
CA VAL A 177 1.64 8.17 9.88
C VAL A 177 2.32 9.13 10.84
N GLY A 178 1.90 9.11 12.10
CA GLY A 178 2.55 9.84 13.19
C GLY A 178 3.74 9.06 13.75
N GLY A 179 4.82 9.77 14.08
CA GLY A 179 6.07 9.18 14.55
C GLY A 179 6.78 8.32 13.50
N GLU A 180 7.44 7.26 13.95
CA GLU A 180 8.21 6.36 13.09
C GLU A 180 7.30 5.60 12.10
N PRO A 181 7.52 5.73 10.78
CA PRO A 181 6.76 5.01 9.77
C PRO A 181 7.22 3.55 9.63
N LEU A 182 6.36 2.62 10.02
CA LEU A 182 6.62 1.18 9.95
C LEU A 182 6.06 0.59 8.64
N LEU A 183 6.40 1.18 7.50
CA LEU A 183 5.84 0.80 6.19
C LEU A 183 6.37 -0.55 5.69
N ASN A 184 7.51 -1.02 6.20
CA ASN A 184 8.00 -2.37 5.96
C ASN A 184 7.29 -3.40 6.87
N ASN A 185 5.96 -3.36 6.89
CA ASN A 185 5.12 -4.22 7.73
C ASN A 185 4.06 -4.89 6.88
N ARG A 186 3.78 -6.16 7.14
CA ARG A 186 2.71 -6.94 6.49
C ARG A 186 1.34 -6.26 6.59
N ALA A 187 1.08 -5.48 7.64
CA ALA A 187 -0.15 -4.70 7.77
C ALA A 187 -0.40 -3.76 6.57
N LEU A 188 0.65 -3.29 5.88
CA LEU A 188 0.52 -2.45 4.69
C LEU A 188 -0.06 -3.26 3.52
N VAL A 189 0.44 -4.49 3.33
CA VAL A 189 -0.04 -5.41 2.30
C VAL A 189 -1.51 -5.74 2.57
N GLU A 190 -1.86 -6.04 3.82
CA GLU A 190 -3.24 -6.36 4.20
C GLU A 190 -4.19 -5.15 4.04
N LEU A 191 -3.73 -3.93 4.38
CA LEU A 191 -4.49 -2.70 4.15
C LEU A 191 -4.82 -2.52 2.66
N ILE A 192 -3.81 -2.56 1.79
CA ILE A 192 -3.99 -2.40 0.34
C ILE A 192 -4.89 -3.50 -0.21
N TRP A 193 -4.74 -4.75 0.27
CA TRP A 193 -5.59 -5.86 -0.15
C TRP A 193 -7.05 -5.66 0.26
N GLY A 194 -7.28 -5.27 1.51
CA GLY A 194 -8.61 -5.00 2.05
C GLY A 194 -9.32 -3.88 1.28
N ILE A 195 -8.62 -2.78 0.99
CA ILE A 195 -9.15 -1.67 0.17
C ILE A 195 -9.53 -2.19 -1.22
N ARG A 196 -8.63 -2.93 -1.87
CA ARG A 196 -8.88 -3.50 -3.21
C ARG A 196 -10.14 -4.33 -3.21
N VAL A 197 -10.29 -5.26 -2.27
CA VAL A 197 -11.48 -6.14 -2.17
C VAL A 197 -12.76 -5.37 -1.86
N ALA A 198 -12.69 -4.32 -1.04
CA ALA A 198 -13.86 -3.51 -0.71
C ALA A 198 -14.35 -2.62 -1.85
N GLY A 199 -13.47 -2.12 -2.72
CA GLY A 199 -13.83 -1.28 -3.87
C GLY A 199 -14.90 -1.92 -4.79
N THR A 200 -14.97 -3.24 -4.88
CA THR A 200 -16.02 -3.94 -5.65
C THR A 200 -17.42 -3.86 -5.05
N LYS A 201 -17.56 -3.64 -3.74
CA LYS A 201 -18.89 -3.60 -3.09
C LYS A 201 -19.67 -2.33 -3.47
N PHE A 202 -19.01 -1.32 -4.03
CA PHE A 202 -19.61 -0.06 -4.46
C PHE A 202 -19.78 0.09 -5.98
N SER A 203 -19.12 -0.73 -6.80
CA SER A 203 -19.33 -0.76 -8.28
C SER A 203 -20.45 -1.70 -8.73
N ALA A 204 -21.08 -2.44 -7.81
CA ALA A 204 -22.17 -3.38 -8.10
C ALA A 204 -23.57 -2.80 -7.78
N THR A 205 -23.68 -1.48 -7.65
CA THR A 205 -24.96 -0.74 -7.58
C THR A 205 -25.10 0.11 -8.82
#